data_AF-A0AAN6MTY8-F1
#
_entry.id   AF-A0AAN6MTY8-F1
#
_cell.length_a   1.000
_cell.length_b   1.000
_cell.length_c   1.000
_cell.angle_alpha   90.00
_cell.angle_beta   90.00
_cell.angle_gamma   90.00
#
_symmetry.space_group_name_H-M   'P 1'
#
loop_
_entity.id
_entity.type
_entity.pdbx_description
1 polymer ?
#
loop_
_entity_poly.entity_id
_entity_poly.type
_entity_poly.pdbx_seq_one_letter_code
_entity_poly.pdbx_strand_id
1 'polypeptide(L)'
;MSGKGSAYGKAASDTDFRKKYDLDEYAAKAKDREAAEKEERKLRWEAKMAGKKYYKPLDGSEALTTARSATQDFSKLVGTSTLVPAGAGVGKRGRGAGFYCEACDLTFKDNLQWVEHTNSMQHQRAIGATGEVRKATAADVHARIEALWEREQERKREQVISLKERLEVRKEEEEKEREEKRRKRKEAEERKRVEKEAALKVKTEYGDDVRIEGEHDEDDMMAAMGFTGFGATKKYHPWEGVWSLGEIVRYNLLSLLSGPAALLPIFSITLAPPPSTRATTESRSVAGRDSSTSSAAAGALLKRQLKQMQSAKDLPGISCGLVNDNNIFEWEVMLMISDDCKYYGGGNFRAHLTFPPTYPLMPPKMVFQTPTPFHPNIYPNGELCISILHPPEEDKYGYEAASERWSPVQTPETILLSVISLFEDPNDESPANVEAARLLREEREGKNKDFRRRCRKCVRESLGED
;
A
#
# COMPACT_ATOMS: atom_id res chain seq x y z
N MET A 1 24.89 19.13 -53.67
CA MET A 1 26.22 19.55 -54.17
C MET A 1 26.57 20.92 -53.59
N SER A 2 27.32 20.97 -52.48
CA SER A 2 27.98 22.20 -52.03
C SER A 2 29.41 21.83 -51.64
N GLY A 3 30.32 22.04 -52.59
CA GLY A 3 31.74 21.89 -52.35
C GLY A 3 32.26 23.17 -51.69
N LYS A 4 32.63 23.08 -50.42
CA LYS A 4 33.59 24.00 -49.80
C LYS A 4 34.56 23.18 -48.98
N GLY A 5 35.73 22.91 -49.56
CA GLY A 5 36.89 22.35 -48.87
C GLY A 5 37.54 23.40 -47.97
N SER A 6 38.02 22.95 -46.82
CA SER A 6 38.83 23.75 -45.88
C SER A 6 40.26 23.91 -46.39
N ALA A 7 40.90 25.04 -46.06
CA ALA A 7 42.21 25.48 -46.54
C ALA A 7 43.41 24.60 -46.09
N TYR A 8 43.20 23.55 -45.29
CA TYR A 8 44.24 22.60 -44.90
C TYR A 8 43.73 21.15 -45.00
N GLY A 9 43.48 20.68 -46.22
CA GLY A 9 43.69 19.29 -46.68
C GLY A 9 43.14 18.07 -45.90
N LYS A 10 42.44 18.22 -44.78
CA LYS A 10 41.77 17.14 -44.06
C LYS A 10 40.27 17.34 -44.10
N ALA A 11 39.57 16.38 -44.71
CA ALA A 11 38.12 16.29 -44.61
C ALA A 11 37.75 16.10 -43.14
N ALA A 12 36.97 17.03 -42.58
CA ALA A 12 36.33 16.81 -41.30
C ALA A 12 35.45 15.56 -41.42
N SER A 13 35.73 14.52 -40.65
CA SER A 13 34.84 13.37 -40.52
C SER A 13 33.51 13.89 -39.99
N ASP A 14 32.50 13.88 -40.87
CA ASP A 14 31.13 14.29 -40.59
C ASP A 14 30.66 13.62 -39.30
N THR A 15 30.44 14.41 -38.26
CA THR A 15 29.91 13.93 -36.99
C THR A 15 28.45 13.54 -37.22
N ASP A 16 28.23 12.27 -37.54
CA ASP A 16 26.95 11.64 -37.91
C ASP A 16 25.96 11.50 -36.72
N PHE A 17 26.05 12.41 -35.74
CA PHE A 17 25.12 12.52 -34.61
C PHE A 17 23.92 13.43 -34.90
N ARG A 18 23.91 14.10 -36.06
CA ARG A 18 22.85 15.03 -36.44
C ARG A 18 21.82 14.30 -37.31
N LYS A 19 20.59 14.13 -36.80
CA LYS A 19 19.45 13.63 -37.60
C LYS A 19 19.36 14.41 -38.90
N LYS A 20 19.74 13.77 -40.01
CA LYS A 20 19.54 14.28 -41.37
C LYS A 20 18.06 14.06 -41.68
N TYR A 21 17.28 15.14 -41.59
CA TYR A 21 15.87 15.11 -42.00
C TYR A 21 15.84 15.16 -43.52
N ASP A 22 15.52 14.05 -44.17
CA ASP A 22 15.32 14.03 -45.62
C ASP A 22 14.02 14.77 -45.96
N LEU A 23 14.15 16.02 -46.43
CA LEU A 23 13.00 16.87 -46.77
C LEU A 23 12.04 16.19 -47.73
N ASP A 24 12.54 15.38 -48.66
CA ASP A 24 11.73 14.67 -49.64
C ASP A 24 10.91 13.54 -49.01
N GLU A 25 11.46 12.81 -48.03
CA GLU A 25 10.73 11.79 -47.27
C GLU A 25 9.61 12.42 -46.42
N TYR A 26 9.90 13.56 -45.78
CA TYR A 26 8.90 14.30 -45.02
C TYR A 26 7.84 14.96 -45.92
N ALA A 27 8.21 15.42 -47.11
CA ALA A 27 7.28 15.93 -48.10
C ALA A 27 6.37 14.82 -48.66
N ALA A 28 6.91 13.61 -48.86
CA ALA A 28 6.11 12.43 -49.23
C ALA A 28 5.14 12.06 -48.12
N LYS A 29 5.61 11.93 -46.86
CA LYS A 29 4.74 11.68 -45.69
C LYS A 29 3.68 12.78 -45.49
N ALA A 30 4.00 14.03 -45.80
CA ALA A 30 3.04 15.13 -45.75
C ALA A 30 1.96 14.98 -46.83
N LYS A 31 2.32 14.64 -48.06
CA LYS A 31 1.37 14.36 -49.14
C LYS A 31 0.48 13.16 -48.84
N ASP A 32 1.04 12.09 -48.27
CA ASP A 32 0.27 10.91 -47.87
C ASP A 32 -0.73 11.24 -46.76
N ARG A 33 -0.33 12.05 -45.78
CA ARG A 33 -1.23 12.56 -44.73
C ARG A 33 -2.33 13.45 -45.31
N GLU A 34 -1.99 14.39 -46.20
CA GLU A 34 -2.96 15.26 -46.87
C GLU A 34 -3.95 14.46 -47.74
N ALA A 35 -3.48 13.45 -48.45
CA ALA A 35 -4.33 12.54 -49.21
C ALA A 35 -5.27 11.74 -48.30
N ALA A 36 -4.76 11.18 -47.20
CA ALA A 36 -5.57 10.48 -46.20
C ALA A 36 -6.62 11.38 -45.56
N GLU A 37 -6.27 12.61 -45.18
CA GLU A 37 -7.20 13.60 -44.64
C GLU A 37 -8.27 14.02 -45.66
N LYS A 38 -7.92 14.08 -46.94
CA LYS A 38 -8.87 14.42 -48.02
C LYS A 38 -9.88 13.28 -48.23
N GLU A 39 -9.44 12.04 -48.23
CA GLU A 39 -10.32 10.87 -48.30
C GLU A 39 -11.20 10.76 -47.05
N GLU A 40 -10.64 10.97 -45.85
CA GLU A 40 -11.43 10.99 -44.61
C GLU A 40 -12.50 12.09 -44.63
N ARG A 41 -12.17 13.27 -45.16
CA ARG A 41 -13.10 14.38 -45.32
C ARG A 41 -14.26 14.06 -46.26
N LYS A 42 -13.98 13.36 -47.38
CA LYS A 42 -15.03 12.88 -48.29
C LYS A 42 -15.95 11.89 -47.58
N LEU A 43 -15.40 10.89 -46.90
CA LEU A 43 -16.19 9.89 -46.18
C LEU A 43 -17.02 10.50 -45.04
N ARG A 44 -16.48 11.51 -44.33
CA ARG A 44 -17.23 12.30 -43.33
C ARG A 44 -18.41 13.05 -43.96
N TRP A 45 -18.21 13.63 -45.14
CA TRP A 45 -19.25 14.33 -45.88
C TRP A 45 -20.33 13.38 -46.39
N GLU A 46 -19.95 12.23 -46.93
CA GLU A 46 -20.87 11.19 -47.39
C GLU A 46 -21.71 10.62 -46.23
N ALA A 47 -21.08 10.33 -45.08
CA ALA A 47 -21.80 9.90 -43.89
C ALA A 47 -22.80 10.96 -43.40
N LYS A 48 -22.40 12.24 -43.42
CA LYS A 48 -23.28 13.37 -43.09
C LYS A 48 -24.48 13.45 -44.05
N MET A 49 -24.26 13.28 -45.35
CA MET A 49 -25.33 13.26 -46.36
C MET A 49 -26.28 12.05 -46.20
N ALA A 50 -25.75 10.92 -45.74
CA ALA A 50 -26.53 9.72 -45.40
C ALA A 50 -27.22 9.79 -44.01
N GLY A 51 -27.09 10.90 -43.28
CA GLY A 51 -27.64 11.06 -41.92
C GLY A 51 -26.97 10.18 -40.85
N LYS A 52 -25.81 9.58 -41.15
CA LYS A 52 -25.07 8.70 -40.23
C LYS A 52 -23.87 9.43 -39.65
N LYS A 53 -23.53 9.13 -38.39
CA LYS A 53 -22.29 9.63 -37.76
C LYS A 53 -21.10 8.90 -38.38
N TYR A 54 -20.13 9.65 -38.90
CA TYR A 54 -18.88 9.08 -39.41
C TYR A 54 -18.05 8.48 -38.29
N TYR A 55 -17.56 7.27 -38.51
CA TYR A 55 -16.53 6.63 -37.70
C TYR A 55 -15.40 6.21 -38.64
N LYS A 56 -14.16 6.40 -38.20
CA LYS A 56 -12.99 5.89 -38.93
C LYS A 56 -13.15 4.36 -39.05
N PRO A 57 -13.04 3.76 -40.25
CA PRO A 57 -13.10 2.32 -40.42
C PRO A 57 -11.99 1.63 -39.61
N LEU A 58 -12.32 0.48 -39.02
CA LEU A 58 -11.40 -0.32 -38.21
C LEU A 58 -10.37 -0.96 -39.16
N ASP A 59 -9.08 -0.85 -38.84
CA ASP A 59 -7.97 -1.23 -39.74
C ASP A 59 -7.53 -2.70 -39.61
N GLY A 60 -8.24 -3.49 -38.79
CA GLY A 60 -7.96 -4.91 -38.57
C GLY A 60 -6.72 -5.20 -37.72
N SER A 61 -5.98 -4.17 -37.29
CA SER A 61 -4.87 -4.28 -36.34
C SER A 61 -5.31 -4.15 -34.88
N GLU A 62 -6.61 -4.03 -34.66
CA GLU A 62 -7.21 -3.68 -33.38
C GLU A 62 -7.19 -4.83 -32.38
N ALA A 63 -6.95 -4.47 -31.11
CA ALA A 63 -6.96 -5.41 -30.02
C ALA A 63 -8.41 -5.80 -29.67
N LEU A 64 -8.64 -7.10 -29.43
CA LEU A 64 -9.87 -7.59 -28.82
C LEU A 64 -10.01 -7.01 -27.41
N THR A 65 -11.24 -6.71 -27.00
CA THR A 65 -11.48 -6.23 -25.62
C THR A 65 -11.15 -7.36 -24.63
N THR A 66 -10.19 -7.08 -23.74
CA THR A 66 -9.80 -7.94 -22.63
C THR A 66 -10.24 -7.35 -21.29
N ALA A 67 -10.40 -8.20 -20.27
CA ALA A 67 -10.61 -7.73 -18.91
C ALA A 67 -9.43 -6.88 -18.42
N ARG A 68 -9.71 -5.81 -17.67
CA ARG A 68 -8.66 -4.97 -17.10
C ARG A 68 -7.89 -5.76 -16.03
N SER A 69 -6.56 -5.75 -16.13
CA SER A 69 -5.66 -6.35 -15.14
C SER A 69 -5.30 -5.37 -14.02
N ALA A 70 -5.28 -4.07 -14.30
CA ALA A 70 -4.94 -3.03 -13.33
C ALA A 70 -6.17 -2.55 -12.55
N THR A 71 -6.04 -2.48 -11.22
CA THR A 71 -7.03 -1.84 -10.34
C THR A 71 -7.03 -0.35 -10.61
N GLN A 72 -8.22 0.23 -10.84
CA GLN A 72 -8.38 1.67 -10.95
C GLN A 72 -8.39 2.27 -9.55
N ASP A 73 -7.44 3.16 -9.27
CA ASP A 73 -7.35 3.85 -8.00
C ASP A 73 -8.06 5.20 -8.07
N PHE A 74 -9.23 5.26 -7.45
CA PHE A 74 -10.07 6.45 -7.37
C PHE A 74 -9.69 7.39 -6.22
N SER A 75 -8.78 6.98 -5.33
CA SER A 75 -8.44 7.73 -4.11
C SER A 75 -7.33 8.77 -4.33
N LYS A 76 -6.56 8.65 -5.41
CA LYS A 76 -5.38 9.50 -5.68
C LYS A 76 -5.66 11.00 -5.74
N LEU A 77 -6.90 11.40 -6.05
CA LEU A 77 -7.31 12.79 -6.19
C LEU A 77 -8.12 13.30 -4.98
N VAL A 78 -8.25 12.50 -3.92
CA VAL A 78 -8.92 12.92 -2.68
C VAL A 78 -8.03 13.93 -1.96
N GLY A 79 -8.56 15.14 -1.74
CA GLY A 79 -7.84 16.21 -1.04
C GLY A 79 -6.91 17.08 -1.90
N THR A 80 -6.72 16.73 -3.18
CA THR A 80 -5.91 17.56 -4.09
C THR A 80 -6.75 18.70 -4.68
N SER A 81 -6.30 19.95 -4.52
CA SER A 81 -6.93 21.11 -5.16
C SER A 81 -6.21 21.47 -6.46
N THR A 82 -6.96 21.56 -7.56
CA THR A 82 -6.41 21.93 -8.88
C THR A 82 -7.12 23.18 -9.40
N LEU A 83 -6.35 24.13 -9.92
CA LEU A 83 -6.87 25.38 -10.47
C LEU A 83 -7.40 25.11 -11.90
N VAL A 84 -8.72 25.18 -12.07
CA VAL A 84 -9.39 24.87 -13.34
C VAL A 84 -9.66 26.14 -14.14
N PRO A 85 -9.30 26.20 -15.44
CA PRO A 85 -9.65 27.34 -16.28
C PRO A 85 -11.17 27.47 -16.43
N ALA A 86 -11.67 28.71 -16.34
CA ALA A 86 -13.09 29.04 -16.45
C ALA A 86 -13.63 28.65 -17.84
N GLY A 87 -14.22 27.46 -17.95
CA GLY A 87 -14.73 26.90 -19.21
C GLY A 87 -14.63 25.38 -19.31
N ALA A 88 -13.72 24.75 -18.56
CA ALA A 88 -13.56 23.30 -18.47
C ALA A 88 -14.59 22.70 -17.49
N GLY A 89 -15.84 22.65 -17.91
CA GLY A 89 -16.94 21.98 -17.20
C GLY A 89 -17.12 20.52 -17.62
N VAL A 90 -17.89 19.78 -16.83
CA VAL A 90 -18.22 18.35 -17.06
C VAL A 90 -18.71 18.13 -18.50
N GLY A 91 -18.11 17.16 -19.19
CA GLY A 91 -18.51 16.79 -20.57
C GLY A 91 -18.08 17.77 -21.67
N LYS A 92 -17.32 18.84 -21.34
CA LYS A 92 -16.69 19.71 -22.35
C LYS A 92 -15.26 19.24 -22.63
N ARG A 93 -14.79 19.50 -23.85
CA ARG A 93 -13.41 19.20 -24.25
C ARG A 93 -12.43 20.07 -23.46
N GLY A 94 -11.40 19.43 -22.92
CA GLY A 94 -10.34 20.08 -22.14
C GLY A 94 -10.16 19.48 -20.76
N ARG A 95 -8.95 19.66 -20.20
CA ARG A 95 -8.56 19.22 -18.85
C ARG A 95 -9.33 20.06 -17.81
N GLY A 96 -10.31 19.45 -17.13
CA GLY A 96 -11.09 20.07 -16.04
C GLY A 96 -10.81 19.41 -14.68
N ALA A 97 -11.57 19.79 -13.65
CA ALA A 97 -11.55 19.08 -12.37
C ALA A 97 -12.26 17.72 -12.49
N GLY A 98 -11.55 16.64 -12.16
CA GLY A 98 -12.05 15.27 -12.18
C GLY A 98 -11.15 14.31 -12.95
N PHE A 99 -11.67 13.14 -13.32
CA PHE A 99 -10.98 12.14 -14.13
C PHE A 99 -10.92 12.58 -15.59
N TYR A 100 -9.72 12.61 -16.16
CA TYR A 100 -9.51 13.02 -17.54
C TYR A 100 -9.16 11.82 -18.44
N CYS A 101 -9.82 11.72 -19.58
CA CYS A 101 -9.54 10.72 -20.60
C CYS A 101 -8.72 11.32 -21.76
N GLU A 102 -7.51 10.81 -21.98
CA GLU A 102 -6.63 11.24 -23.08
C GLU A 102 -7.10 10.78 -24.46
N ALA A 103 -7.74 9.61 -24.55
CA ALA A 103 -8.22 9.10 -25.84
C ALA A 103 -9.44 9.87 -26.38
N CYS A 104 -10.22 10.51 -25.50
CA CYS A 104 -11.49 11.16 -25.87
C CYS A 104 -11.52 12.67 -25.59
N ASP A 105 -10.49 13.20 -24.93
CA ASP A 105 -10.39 14.60 -24.47
C ASP A 105 -11.62 15.06 -23.68
N LEU A 106 -12.11 14.22 -22.77
CA LEU A 106 -13.27 14.50 -21.90
C LEU A 106 -12.88 14.40 -20.43
N THR A 107 -13.47 15.28 -19.61
CA THR A 107 -13.34 15.25 -18.15
C THR A 107 -14.65 14.81 -17.49
N PHE A 108 -14.55 13.90 -16.53
CA PHE A 108 -15.64 13.32 -15.75
C PHE A 108 -15.48 13.63 -14.26
N LYS A 109 -16.58 13.96 -13.58
CA LYS A 109 -16.55 14.37 -12.16
C LYS A 109 -16.68 13.19 -11.21
N ASP A 110 -17.47 12.19 -11.60
CA ASP A 110 -17.84 11.06 -10.77
C ASP A 110 -17.18 9.75 -11.26
N ASN A 111 -16.87 8.85 -10.32
CA ASN A 111 -16.26 7.55 -10.62
C ASN A 111 -17.15 6.70 -11.55
N LEU A 112 -18.47 6.76 -11.36
CA LEU A 112 -19.42 6.00 -12.17
C LEU A 112 -19.38 6.44 -13.63
N GLN A 113 -19.45 7.76 -13.87
CA GLN A 113 -19.37 8.33 -15.22
C GLN A 113 -18.03 8.01 -15.90
N TRP A 114 -16.94 8.02 -15.14
CA TRP A 114 -15.62 7.61 -15.63
C TRP A 114 -15.59 6.15 -16.09
N VAL A 115 -16.11 5.23 -15.27
CA VAL A 115 -16.15 3.80 -15.60
C VAL A 115 -17.05 3.54 -16.81
N GLU A 116 -18.24 4.16 -16.84
CA GLU A 116 -19.17 4.08 -17.98
C GLU A 116 -18.53 4.61 -19.27
N HIS A 117 -17.82 5.74 -19.20
CA HIS A 117 -17.09 6.28 -20.34
C HIS A 117 -16.01 5.31 -20.84
N THR A 118 -15.20 4.77 -19.93
CA THR A 118 -14.09 3.87 -20.29
C THR A 118 -14.60 2.55 -20.89
N ASN A 119 -15.85 2.17 -20.60
CA ASN A 119 -16.53 1.00 -21.18
C ASN A 119 -17.37 1.34 -22.42
N SER A 120 -17.48 2.62 -22.78
CA SER A 120 -18.29 3.04 -23.93
C SER A 120 -17.63 2.62 -25.26
N MET A 121 -18.45 2.23 -26.24
CA MET A 121 -17.97 1.91 -27.60
C MET A 121 -17.22 3.07 -28.26
N GLN A 122 -17.55 4.31 -27.89
CA GLN A 122 -16.87 5.49 -28.42
C GLN A 122 -15.41 5.56 -27.92
N HIS A 123 -15.20 5.26 -26.64
CA HIS A 123 -13.88 5.22 -26.05
C HIS A 123 -13.05 4.03 -26.53
N GLN A 124 -13.64 2.83 -26.59
CA GLN A 124 -12.95 1.64 -27.09
C GLN A 124 -12.47 1.83 -28.53
N ARG A 125 -13.31 2.38 -29.41
CA ARG A 125 -12.91 2.71 -30.78
C ARG A 125 -11.83 3.79 -30.85
N ALA A 126 -11.83 4.75 -29.93
CA ALA A 126 -10.78 5.78 -29.87
C ALA A 126 -9.41 5.19 -29.47
N ILE A 127 -9.41 4.11 -28.68
CA ILE A 127 -8.21 3.34 -28.30
C ILE A 127 -7.80 2.34 -29.40
N GLY A 128 -8.65 2.10 -30.40
CA GLY A 128 -8.43 1.03 -31.40
C GLY A 128 -8.70 -0.36 -30.82
N ALA A 129 -9.66 -0.46 -29.89
CA ALA A 129 -10.18 -1.72 -29.38
C ALA A 129 -11.56 -2.01 -29.99
N THR A 130 -11.77 -3.27 -30.37
CA THR A 130 -13.07 -3.75 -30.85
C THR A 130 -14.00 -4.09 -29.70
N GLY A 131 -15.31 -3.99 -29.90
CA GLY A 131 -16.31 -4.47 -28.93
C GLY A 131 -16.38 -5.99 -28.82
N GLU A 132 -15.58 -6.72 -29.60
CA GLU A 132 -15.51 -8.17 -29.56
C GLU A 132 -14.63 -8.64 -28.41
N VAL A 133 -15.20 -9.48 -27.55
CA VAL A 133 -14.53 -9.98 -26.36
C VAL A 133 -13.73 -11.23 -26.71
N ARG A 134 -12.45 -11.26 -26.32
CA ARG A 134 -11.63 -12.46 -26.43
C ARG A 134 -12.20 -13.56 -25.54
N LYS A 135 -12.49 -14.73 -26.12
CA LYS A 135 -12.88 -15.92 -25.35
C LYS A 135 -11.70 -16.42 -24.51
N ALA A 136 -11.95 -16.74 -23.25
CA ALA A 136 -10.93 -17.26 -22.34
C ALA A 136 -10.48 -18.67 -22.79
N THR A 137 -9.18 -18.92 -22.75
CA THR A 137 -8.62 -20.26 -22.99
C THR A 137 -8.41 -21.02 -21.68
N ALA A 138 -8.25 -22.35 -21.75
CA ALA A 138 -7.97 -23.16 -20.56
C ALA A 138 -6.66 -22.72 -19.86
N ALA A 139 -5.66 -22.28 -20.63
CA ALA A 139 -4.41 -21.74 -20.09
C ALA A 139 -4.65 -20.45 -19.28
N ASP A 140 -5.53 -19.56 -19.76
CA ASP A 140 -5.87 -18.32 -19.05
C ASP A 140 -6.60 -18.61 -17.73
N VAL A 141 -7.45 -19.64 -17.72
CA VAL A 141 -8.15 -20.10 -16.50
C VAL A 141 -7.17 -20.69 -15.49
N HIS A 142 -6.22 -21.51 -15.95
CA HIS A 142 -5.20 -22.09 -15.08
C HIS A 142 -4.32 -21.00 -14.45
N ALA A 143 -3.84 -20.03 -15.24
CA ALA A 143 -3.07 -18.90 -14.73
C ALA A 143 -3.87 -18.05 -13.73
N ARG A 144 -5.19 -17.90 -13.95
CA ARG A 144 -6.06 -17.17 -13.01
C ARG A 144 -6.25 -17.93 -11.69
N ILE A 145 -6.42 -19.24 -11.74
CA ILE A 145 -6.54 -20.09 -10.55
C ILE A 145 -5.24 -20.05 -9.75
N GLU A 146 -4.08 -20.17 -10.41
CA GLU A 146 -2.77 -20.09 -9.77
C GLU A 146 -2.57 -18.75 -9.05
N ALA A 147 -2.90 -17.63 -9.72
CA ALA A 147 -2.79 -16.29 -9.11
C ALA A 147 -3.78 -16.03 -7.95
N LEU A 148 -4.92 -16.72 -7.93
CA LEU A 148 -5.86 -16.66 -6.79
C LEU A 148 -5.39 -17.54 -5.64
N TRP A 149 -4.85 -18.72 -5.95
CA TRP A 149 -4.25 -19.63 -4.98
C TRP A 149 -3.06 -18.97 -4.27
N GLU A 150 -2.17 -18.31 -5.02
CA GLU A 150 -1.02 -17.61 -4.46
C GLU A 150 -1.43 -16.49 -3.50
N ARG A 151 -2.40 -15.64 -3.88
CA ARG A 151 -2.96 -14.61 -2.99
C ARG A 151 -3.58 -15.18 -1.72
N GLU A 152 -4.27 -16.32 -1.83
CA GLU A 152 -4.87 -17.01 -0.68
C GLU A 152 -3.80 -17.62 0.24
N GLN A 153 -2.69 -18.12 -0.33
CA GLN A 153 -1.54 -18.59 0.44
C GLN A 153 -0.82 -17.44 1.15
N GLU A 154 -0.65 -16.30 0.49
CA GLU A 154 -0.09 -15.09 1.10
C GLU A 154 -0.95 -14.61 2.27
N ARG A 155 -2.27 -14.50 2.08
CA ARG A 155 -3.22 -14.17 3.15
C ARG A 155 -3.15 -15.14 4.33
N LYS A 156 -3.00 -16.45 4.07
CA LYS A 156 -2.82 -17.46 5.12
C LYS A 156 -1.48 -17.34 5.84
N ARG A 157 -0.40 -17.03 5.12
CA ARG A 157 0.93 -16.77 5.72
C ARG A 157 0.92 -15.51 6.57
N GLU A 158 0.22 -14.46 6.17
CA GLU A 158 0.04 -13.25 6.96
C GLU A 158 -0.77 -13.50 8.24
N GLN A 159 -1.75 -14.43 8.20
CA GLN A 159 -2.52 -14.89 9.35
C GLN A 159 -1.71 -15.75 10.34
N VAL A 160 -0.44 -16.05 10.07
CA VAL A 160 0.45 -16.74 11.02
C VAL A 160 0.88 -15.76 12.12
N ILE A 161 0.12 -15.79 13.22
CA ILE A 161 0.27 -14.88 14.37
C ILE A 161 1.31 -15.41 15.38
N SER A 162 1.65 -16.71 15.37
CA SER A 162 2.53 -17.30 16.40
C SER A 162 4.04 -17.19 16.08
N LEU A 163 4.87 -16.80 17.07
CA LEU A 163 6.33 -16.65 16.93
C LEU A 163 7.02 -17.96 16.50
N LYS A 164 6.54 -19.12 16.98
CA LYS A 164 7.13 -20.44 16.66
C LYS A 164 6.94 -20.79 15.19
N GLU A 165 5.75 -20.55 14.67
CA GLU A 165 5.40 -20.85 13.28
C GLU A 165 6.14 -19.92 12.31
N ARG A 166 6.36 -18.65 12.67
CA ARG A 166 7.25 -17.74 11.93
C ARG A 166 8.71 -18.22 11.87
N LEU A 167 9.21 -18.82 12.96
CA LEU A 167 10.57 -19.39 12.99
C LEU A 167 10.70 -20.66 12.16
N GLU A 168 9.64 -21.46 12.06
CA GLU A 168 9.59 -22.66 11.22
C GLU A 168 9.54 -22.30 9.73
N VAL A 169 8.70 -21.34 9.34
CA VAL A 169 8.66 -20.82 7.97
C VAL A 169 10.02 -20.29 7.53
N ARG A 170 10.71 -19.52 8.38
CA ARG A 170 12.06 -19.01 8.06
C ARG A 170 13.10 -20.13 7.91
N LYS A 171 13.03 -21.19 8.72
CA LYS A 171 13.92 -22.36 8.59
C LYS A 171 13.68 -23.12 7.28
N GLU A 172 12.42 -23.30 6.90
CA GLU A 172 12.07 -23.95 5.62
C GLU A 172 12.52 -23.12 4.41
N GLU A 173 12.41 -21.79 4.47
CA GLU A 173 12.93 -20.90 3.43
C GLU A 173 14.46 -21.00 3.31
N GLU A 174 15.19 -21.00 4.42
CA GLU A 174 16.65 -21.19 4.44
C GLU A 174 17.08 -22.57 3.94
N GLU A 175 16.29 -23.62 4.17
CA GLU A 175 16.52 -24.96 3.62
C GLU A 175 16.28 -24.99 2.12
N LYS A 176 15.18 -24.41 1.64
CA LYS A 176 14.87 -24.28 0.20
C LYS A 176 15.95 -23.48 -0.54
N GLU A 177 16.43 -22.38 0.04
CA GLU A 177 17.51 -21.59 -0.55
C GLU A 177 18.82 -22.39 -0.60
N ARG A 178 19.12 -23.17 0.44
CA ARG A 178 20.27 -24.09 0.45
C ARG A 178 20.14 -25.19 -0.61
N GLU A 179 18.95 -25.73 -0.81
CA GLU A 179 18.66 -26.71 -1.86
C GLU A 179 18.76 -26.11 -3.26
N GLU A 180 18.24 -24.90 -3.48
CA GLU A 180 18.35 -24.20 -4.76
C GLU A 180 19.81 -23.85 -5.08
N LYS A 181 20.59 -23.39 -4.09
CA LYS A 181 22.04 -23.18 -4.23
C LYS A 181 22.75 -24.49 -4.57
N ARG A 182 22.36 -25.63 -3.97
CA ARG A 182 22.89 -26.96 -4.31
C ARG A 182 22.52 -27.36 -5.74
N ARG A 183 21.29 -27.09 -6.19
CA ARG A 183 20.82 -27.37 -7.56
C ARG A 183 21.59 -26.54 -8.59
N LYS A 184 21.72 -25.23 -8.37
CA LYS A 184 22.51 -24.32 -9.24
C LYS A 184 23.98 -24.73 -9.34
N ARG A 185 24.59 -25.20 -8.24
CA ARG A 185 25.97 -25.72 -8.25
C ARG A 185 26.09 -26.98 -9.13
N LYS A 186 25.16 -27.93 -9.01
CA LYS A 186 25.14 -29.14 -9.85
C LYS A 186 24.94 -28.81 -11.34
N GLU A 187 24.00 -27.92 -11.66
CA GLU A 187 23.76 -27.47 -13.04
C GLU A 187 24.99 -26.75 -13.64
N ALA A 188 25.70 -25.96 -12.83
CA ALA A 188 26.93 -25.30 -13.27
C ALA A 188 28.09 -26.29 -13.49
N GLU A 189 28.22 -27.31 -12.65
CA GLU A 189 29.20 -28.39 -12.82
C GLU A 189 28.90 -29.23 -14.07
N GLU A 190 27.63 -29.55 -14.32
CA GLU A 190 27.20 -30.28 -15.52
C GLU A 190 27.45 -29.46 -16.79
N ARG A 191 27.13 -28.16 -16.80
CA ARG A 191 27.48 -27.25 -17.90
C ARG A 191 28.97 -27.24 -18.20
N LYS A 192 29.81 -27.13 -17.17
CA LYS A 192 31.28 -27.18 -17.32
C LYS A 192 31.77 -28.52 -17.84
N ARG A 193 31.12 -29.63 -17.47
CA ARG A 193 31.45 -30.97 -17.97
C ARG A 193 31.11 -31.10 -19.45
N VAL A 194 29.93 -30.66 -19.87
CA VAL A 194 29.49 -30.65 -21.27
C VAL A 194 30.42 -29.76 -22.11
N GLU A 195 30.83 -28.60 -21.61
CA GLU A 195 31.78 -27.72 -22.28
C GLU A 195 33.17 -28.38 -22.45
N LYS A 196 33.65 -29.09 -21.43
CA LYS A 196 34.91 -29.87 -21.53
C LYS A 196 34.80 -31.03 -22.50
N GLU A 197 33.69 -31.78 -22.49
CA GLU A 197 33.43 -32.87 -23.43
C GLU A 197 33.31 -32.34 -24.88
N ALA A 198 32.68 -31.17 -25.08
CA ALA A 198 32.63 -30.49 -26.37
C ALA A 198 34.01 -30.01 -26.82
N ALA A 199 34.83 -29.43 -25.93
CA ALA A 199 36.19 -29.01 -26.25
C ALA A 199 37.11 -30.19 -26.58
N LEU A 200 36.97 -31.31 -25.87
CA LEU A 200 37.64 -32.58 -26.21
C LEU A 200 37.19 -33.09 -27.58
N LYS A 201 35.89 -33.04 -27.87
CA LYS A 201 35.35 -33.47 -29.17
C LYS A 201 35.86 -32.59 -30.33
N VAL A 202 35.92 -31.27 -30.15
CA VAL A 202 36.52 -30.33 -31.10
C VAL A 202 38.00 -30.64 -31.31
N LYS A 203 38.74 -30.96 -30.24
CA LYS A 203 40.15 -31.38 -30.32
C LYS A 203 40.34 -32.73 -31.04
N THR A 204 39.36 -33.62 -31.00
CA THR A 204 39.40 -34.91 -31.74
C THR A 204 38.90 -34.80 -33.18
N GLU A 205 38.03 -33.83 -33.50
CA GLU A 205 37.54 -33.58 -34.86
C GLU A 205 38.54 -32.80 -35.73
N TYR A 206 39.47 -32.05 -35.13
CA TYR A 206 40.67 -31.52 -35.78
C TYR A 206 41.86 -32.45 -35.48
N GLY A 207 41.96 -33.53 -36.25
CA GLY A 207 42.90 -34.62 -36.01
C GLY A 207 44.39 -34.24 -36.02
N ASP A 208 45.15 -35.01 -35.23
CA ASP A 208 46.36 -35.74 -35.65
C ASP A 208 46.81 -35.42 -37.10
N ASP A 209 47.71 -34.44 -37.26
CA ASP A 209 48.82 -34.43 -38.21
C ASP A 209 49.46 -33.04 -38.22
N VAL A 210 50.65 -32.96 -37.61
CA VAL A 210 51.87 -32.26 -38.05
C VAL A 210 52.77 -32.09 -36.82
N ARG A 211 53.73 -33.01 -36.71
CA ARG A 211 54.96 -32.87 -35.92
C ARG A 211 55.81 -31.79 -36.58
N ILE A 212 55.91 -30.62 -35.96
CA ILE A 212 57.02 -29.68 -36.20
C ILE A 212 57.81 -29.63 -34.90
N GLU A 213 59.07 -30.06 -35.00
CA GLU A 213 60.03 -30.05 -33.92
C GLU A 213 60.43 -28.60 -33.61
N GLY A 214 60.34 -28.22 -32.34
CA GLY A 214 61.06 -27.08 -31.77
C GLY A 214 60.25 -25.81 -31.55
N GLU A 215 59.51 -25.73 -30.45
CA GLU A 215 59.53 -24.53 -29.59
C GLU A 215 59.09 -24.93 -28.18
N HIS A 216 60.05 -24.82 -27.27
CA HIS A 216 59.92 -25.00 -25.83
C HIS A 216 59.39 -23.68 -25.26
N ASP A 217 58.31 -23.77 -24.50
CA ASP A 217 57.86 -22.84 -23.46
C ASP A 217 57.81 -21.34 -23.81
N GLU A 218 56.60 -20.85 -24.12
CA GLU A 218 56.28 -19.41 -24.13
C GLU A 218 56.64 -18.72 -22.79
N ASP A 219 56.75 -19.50 -21.70
CA ASP A 219 57.22 -19.05 -20.39
C ASP A 219 58.72 -18.72 -20.36
N ASP A 220 59.56 -19.37 -21.19
CA ASP A 220 61.01 -19.13 -21.27
C ASP A 220 61.36 -17.93 -22.16
N MET A 221 60.55 -17.62 -23.19
CA MET A 221 60.70 -16.38 -23.97
C MET A 221 60.28 -15.15 -23.13
N MET A 222 59.30 -15.32 -22.23
CA MET A 222 58.91 -14.28 -21.26
C MET A 222 59.99 -14.04 -20.19
N ALA A 223 60.77 -15.08 -19.84
CA ALA A 223 61.92 -14.98 -18.93
C ALA A 223 63.17 -14.38 -19.59
N ALA A 224 63.43 -14.66 -20.87
CA ALA A 224 64.58 -14.15 -21.62
C ALA A 224 64.51 -12.63 -21.93
N MET A 225 63.31 -12.01 -21.87
CA MET A 225 63.15 -10.55 -21.97
C MET A 225 63.42 -9.79 -20.65
N GLY A 226 63.98 -10.44 -19.63
CA GLY A 226 64.70 -9.76 -18.55
C GLY A 226 63.85 -8.95 -17.57
N PHE A 227 62.62 -9.37 -17.30
CA PHE A 227 61.79 -8.77 -16.24
C PHE A 227 61.59 -9.70 -15.05
N THR A 228 62.69 -10.06 -14.37
CA THR A 228 62.65 -10.49 -12.96
C THR A 228 63.81 -9.88 -12.16
N GLY A 229 63.48 -9.03 -11.17
CA GLY A 229 64.32 -8.80 -9.97
C GLY A 229 64.68 -7.36 -9.58
N PHE A 230 63.95 -6.78 -8.62
CA PHE A 230 64.56 -6.42 -7.32
C PHE A 230 63.45 -6.41 -6.24
N GLY A 231 63.56 -7.32 -5.27
CA GLY A 231 62.57 -7.52 -4.23
C GLY A 231 63.15 -7.43 -2.83
N ALA A 232 62.29 -7.58 -1.83
CA ALA A 232 62.58 -8.07 -0.48
C ALA A 232 61.22 -8.23 0.24
N THR A 233 60.87 -9.30 0.95
CA THR A 233 61.49 -10.60 1.26
C THR A 233 60.37 -11.49 1.85
N LYS A 234 60.36 -12.78 1.44
CA LYS A 234 60.16 -14.04 2.21
C LYS A 234 59.39 -13.98 3.56
N LYS A 235 58.52 -14.92 3.96
CA LYS A 235 58.22 -16.31 3.56
C LYS A 235 56.99 -16.82 4.35
N TYR A 236 56.18 -17.68 3.71
CA TYR A 236 55.46 -18.91 4.16
C TYR A 236 55.25 -19.12 5.69
N HIS A 237 54.00 -19.25 6.21
CA HIS A 237 53.14 -20.47 6.37
C HIS A 237 53.84 -21.65 7.10
N PRO A 238 53.19 -22.59 7.86
CA PRO A 238 51.78 -23.04 7.87
C PRO A 238 51.24 -23.58 9.25
N TRP A 239 50.03 -24.18 9.18
CA TRP A 239 49.22 -24.98 10.13
C TRP A 239 49.99 -26.09 10.90
N GLU A 240 49.58 -26.68 12.04
CA GLU A 240 48.27 -27.10 12.57
C GLU A 240 48.27 -27.18 14.13
N GLY A 241 47.07 -27.11 14.75
CA GLY A 241 46.74 -28.02 15.85
C GLY A 241 46.47 -27.44 17.26
N VAL A 242 45.37 -27.96 17.82
CA VAL A 242 45.10 -28.22 19.25
C VAL A 242 44.18 -27.23 20.00
N TRP A 243 43.21 -27.86 20.65
CA TRP A 243 42.09 -27.37 21.45
C TRP A 243 42.50 -26.72 22.78
N SER A 244 41.56 -25.96 23.36
CA SER A 244 41.10 -26.04 24.76
C SER A 244 41.24 -24.78 25.62
N LEU A 245 40.07 -24.36 26.13
CA LEU A 245 39.75 -23.82 27.47
C LEU A 245 40.51 -22.62 28.07
N GLY A 246 39.70 -21.74 28.70
CA GLY A 246 40.12 -20.86 29.80
C GLY A 246 40.30 -19.41 29.37
N GLU A 247 39.33 -18.53 29.65
CA GLU A 247 39.18 -17.78 30.91
C GLU A 247 40.05 -16.50 30.98
N ILE A 248 39.37 -15.39 31.33
CA ILE A 248 39.83 -14.34 32.27
C ILE A 248 40.92 -13.36 31.74
N VAL A 249 40.97 -12.05 32.01
CA VAL A 249 40.14 -10.97 32.60
C VAL A 249 40.89 -9.66 32.24
N ARG A 250 40.12 -8.57 32.13
CA ARG A 250 40.43 -7.14 32.37
C ARG A 250 41.84 -6.75 32.91
N TYR A 251 42.37 -5.61 32.47
CA TYR A 251 42.36 -4.31 33.21
C TYR A 251 43.38 -3.31 32.65
N ASN A 252 42.86 -2.16 32.19
CA ASN A 252 43.21 -0.77 32.53
C ASN A 252 44.55 -0.47 33.25
N LEU A 253 45.34 0.50 32.76
CA LEU A 253 45.89 1.64 33.54
C LEU A 253 46.71 2.64 32.68
N LEU A 254 46.42 3.95 32.85
CA LEU A 254 47.30 5.14 33.04
C LEU A 254 48.55 5.31 32.13
N SER A 255 49.05 6.48 31.73
CA SER A 255 48.87 7.92 31.97
C SER A 255 50.05 8.61 31.21
N LEU A 256 50.00 9.95 31.08
CA LEU A 256 51.13 10.91 31.06
C LEU A 256 51.30 11.81 29.81
N LEU A 257 51.15 13.12 30.13
CA LEU A 257 51.82 14.33 29.61
C LEU A 257 51.39 14.83 28.23
N SER A 258 51.18 16.12 27.95
CA SER A 258 51.36 17.39 28.66
C SER A 258 50.71 18.52 27.81
N GLY A 259 50.09 19.54 28.42
CA GLY A 259 49.52 20.75 27.76
C GLY A 259 50.58 21.71 27.17
N PRO A 260 50.27 22.98 26.74
CA PRO A 260 49.16 23.90 27.12
C PRO A 260 48.34 24.45 25.91
N ALA A 261 47.07 24.91 25.98
CA ALA A 261 46.34 25.91 26.78
C ALA A 261 46.44 27.39 26.30
N ALA A 262 45.36 27.88 25.65
CA ALA A 262 44.87 29.28 25.58
C ALA A 262 43.42 29.25 25.01
N LEU A 263 42.36 29.19 25.82
CA LEU A 263 41.58 30.27 26.46
C LEU A 263 40.86 31.25 25.50
N LEU A 264 39.52 31.13 25.45
CA LEU A 264 38.44 32.14 25.56
C LEU A 264 37.13 31.61 24.90
N PRO A 265 35.91 32.08 25.27
CA PRO A 265 35.15 31.65 26.44
C PRO A 265 33.78 31.00 26.10
N ILE A 266 33.26 30.24 27.06
CA ILE A 266 31.92 29.64 27.08
C ILE A 266 30.91 30.71 27.55
N PHE A 267 29.84 30.93 26.77
CA PHE A 267 28.64 31.59 27.27
C PHE A 267 27.60 30.54 27.64
N SER A 268 27.30 30.45 28.94
CA SER A 268 26.14 29.75 29.50
C SER A 268 24.84 30.38 29.01
N ILE A 269 23.90 29.57 28.52
CA ILE A 269 22.51 29.99 28.33
C ILE A 269 21.68 29.37 29.44
N THR A 270 21.36 30.21 30.43
CA THR A 270 20.45 29.95 31.53
C THR A 270 19.02 30.30 31.09
N LEU A 271 18.06 29.40 31.35
CA LEU A 271 16.63 29.67 31.22
C LEU A 271 16.17 30.71 32.28
N ALA A 272 15.39 31.70 31.86
CA ALA A 272 14.50 32.50 32.71
C ALA A 272 13.38 33.17 31.86
N PRO A 273 12.22 33.54 32.46
CA PRO A 273 10.88 33.53 31.86
C PRO A 273 10.48 34.85 31.16
N PRO A 274 9.37 34.87 30.37
CA PRO A 274 8.94 36.07 29.64
C PRO A 274 8.25 37.11 30.53
N PRO A 275 8.43 38.42 30.26
CA PRO A 275 7.83 39.49 31.05
C PRO A 275 6.37 39.77 30.67
N SER A 276 5.59 40.06 31.73
CA SER A 276 4.28 40.70 31.69
C SER A 276 4.43 42.19 31.37
N THR A 277 3.78 42.67 30.31
CA THR A 277 3.43 44.09 30.16
C THR A 277 1.99 44.25 29.68
N ARG A 278 1.34 45.23 30.28
CA ARG A 278 -0.10 45.45 30.42
C ARG A 278 -0.69 46.18 29.21
N ALA A 279 -1.92 45.79 28.89
CA ALA A 279 -2.93 46.35 27.99
C ALA A 279 -2.77 47.79 27.46
N THR A 280 -2.97 47.95 26.16
CA THR A 280 -3.83 49.00 25.61
C THR A 280 -4.65 48.39 24.46
N THR A 281 -5.96 48.59 24.57
CA THR A 281 -7.04 48.10 23.74
C THR A 281 -6.99 48.67 22.33
N GLU A 282 -7.09 47.81 21.32
CA GLU A 282 -7.86 48.09 20.11
C GLU A 282 -8.24 46.77 19.41
N SER A 283 -9.53 46.45 19.51
CA SER A 283 -10.16 45.24 19.00
C SER A 283 -10.43 45.34 17.51
N ARG A 284 -9.87 44.41 16.71
CA ARG A 284 -10.45 44.04 15.42
C ARG A 284 -10.53 42.51 15.34
N SER A 285 -11.72 42.01 15.61
CA SER A 285 -12.08 40.60 15.64
C SER A 285 -12.03 39.99 14.24
N VAL A 286 -11.14 39.01 14.04
CA VAL A 286 -11.34 37.95 13.03
C VAL A 286 -11.84 36.74 13.79
N ALA A 287 -13.14 36.74 14.11
CA ALA A 287 -13.83 35.62 14.73
C ALA A 287 -14.28 34.62 13.66
N GLY A 288 -14.14 33.34 14.00
CA GLY A 288 -14.20 32.19 13.10
C GLY A 288 -15.50 32.02 12.33
N ARG A 289 -15.34 31.48 11.12
CA ARG A 289 -16.44 31.10 10.23
C ARG A 289 -16.44 29.62 9.83
N ASP A 290 -15.48 28.84 10.33
CA ASP A 290 -15.25 27.46 9.86
C ASP A 290 -15.82 26.37 10.79
N SER A 291 -16.13 26.67 12.06
CA SER A 291 -16.66 25.66 13.01
C SER A 291 -18.19 25.50 12.97
N SER A 292 -18.93 26.48 12.43
CA SER A 292 -20.39 26.46 12.39
C SER A 292 -20.96 25.72 11.17
N THR A 293 -20.20 25.67 10.07
CA THR A 293 -20.58 24.98 8.83
C THR A 293 -20.38 23.46 8.93
N SER A 294 -19.34 22.98 9.63
CA SER A 294 -19.09 21.55 9.82
C SER A 294 -20.12 20.88 10.73
N SER A 295 -20.54 21.56 11.81
CA SER A 295 -21.54 21.03 12.75
C SER A 295 -22.94 20.93 12.13
N ALA A 296 -23.29 21.83 11.21
CA ALA A 296 -24.57 21.77 10.49
C ALA A 296 -24.65 20.56 9.54
N ALA A 297 -23.57 20.26 8.82
CA ALA A 297 -23.49 19.08 7.95
C ALA A 297 -23.52 17.78 8.75
N ALA A 298 -22.75 17.71 9.84
CA ALA A 298 -22.73 16.59 10.77
C ALA A 298 -24.14 16.33 11.35
N GLY A 299 -24.82 17.38 11.82
CA GLY A 299 -26.17 17.28 12.37
C GLY A 299 -27.21 16.78 11.36
N ALA A 300 -27.13 17.20 10.09
CA ALA A 300 -28.02 16.70 9.04
C ALA A 300 -27.79 15.22 8.74
N LEU A 301 -26.52 14.77 8.72
CA LEU A 301 -26.16 13.36 8.55
C LEU A 301 -26.68 12.50 9.71
N LEU A 302 -26.47 12.96 10.96
CA LEU A 302 -26.93 12.26 12.16
C LEU A 302 -28.45 12.12 12.20
N LYS A 303 -29.21 13.16 11.84
CA LYS A 303 -30.68 13.06 11.74
C LYS A 303 -31.13 11.98 10.76
N ARG A 304 -30.45 11.87 9.61
CA ARG A 304 -30.75 10.84 8.61
C ARG A 304 -30.42 9.44 9.15
N GLN A 305 -29.25 9.26 9.76
CA GLN A 305 -28.80 7.99 10.33
C GLN A 305 -29.70 7.54 11.50
N LEU A 306 -30.08 8.44 12.39
CA LEU A 306 -30.99 8.15 13.51
C LEU A 306 -32.34 7.65 12.99
N LYS A 307 -32.91 8.35 12.00
CA LYS A 307 -34.18 7.94 11.39
C LYS A 307 -34.07 6.57 10.71
N GLN A 308 -32.95 6.30 10.04
CA GLN A 308 -32.70 5.00 9.42
C GLN A 308 -32.68 3.89 10.48
N MET A 309 -31.93 4.08 11.57
CA MET A 309 -31.85 3.10 12.65
C MET A 309 -33.19 2.87 13.35
N GLN A 310 -33.97 3.92 13.60
CA GLN A 310 -35.32 3.80 14.19
C GLN A 310 -36.33 3.09 13.28
N SER A 311 -36.12 3.17 11.96
CA SER A 311 -36.98 2.52 10.96
C SER A 311 -36.55 1.11 10.59
N ALA A 312 -35.30 0.74 10.88
CA ALA A 312 -34.73 -0.55 10.52
C ALA A 312 -35.36 -1.65 11.38
N LYS A 313 -35.98 -2.63 10.73
CA LYS A 313 -36.55 -3.82 11.39
C LYS A 313 -35.55 -4.96 11.51
N ASP A 314 -34.38 -4.80 10.88
CA ASP A 314 -33.39 -5.86 10.67
C ASP A 314 -32.34 -5.93 11.79
N LEU A 315 -32.47 -5.11 12.84
CA LEU A 315 -31.56 -5.05 13.98
C LEU A 315 -32.27 -5.57 15.25
N PRO A 316 -32.36 -6.89 15.46
CA PRO A 316 -32.92 -7.44 16.69
C PRO A 316 -32.05 -7.04 17.87
N GLY A 317 -32.67 -6.49 18.93
CA GLY A 317 -31.97 -6.22 20.19
C GLY A 317 -31.36 -4.82 20.34
N ILE A 318 -31.42 -3.96 19.31
CA ILE A 318 -30.88 -2.59 19.39
C ILE A 318 -32.03 -1.58 19.42
N SER A 319 -32.02 -0.69 20.41
CA SER A 319 -32.88 0.50 20.42
C SER A 319 -32.03 1.74 20.60
N CYS A 320 -32.32 2.80 19.85
CA CYS A 320 -31.58 4.06 19.89
C CYS A 320 -32.52 5.27 19.97
N GLY A 321 -32.12 6.24 20.77
CA GLY A 321 -32.84 7.48 21.00
C GLY A 321 -31.88 8.63 21.26
N LEU A 322 -32.44 9.83 21.44
CA LEU A 322 -31.68 10.99 21.88
C LEU A 322 -31.72 11.05 23.41
N VAL A 323 -30.59 11.38 24.03
CA VAL A 323 -30.56 11.69 25.46
C VAL A 323 -31.41 12.93 25.73
N ASN A 324 -31.27 13.94 24.87
CA ASN A 324 -32.00 15.20 24.92
C ASN A 324 -32.50 15.55 23.51
N ASP A 325 -33.79 15.87 23.35
CA ASP A 325 -34.39 16.23 22.06
C ASP A 325 -33.73 17.45 21.39
N ASN A 326 -33.07 18.29 22.18
CA ASN A 326 -32.36 19.48 21.72
C ASN A 326 -30.95 19.19 21.17
N ASN A 327 -30.35 18.04 21.51
CA ASN A 327 -28.97 17.71 21.15
C ASN A 327 -28.89 16.42 20.31
N ILE A 328 -28.73 16.59 19.00
CA ILE A 328 -28.58 15.48 18.04
C ILE A 328 -27.23 14.75 18.15
N PHE A 329 -26.25 15.31 18.89
CA PHE A 329 -24.91 14.73 19.02
C PHE A 329 -24.77 13.76 20.19
N GLU A 330 -25.83 13.56 20.99
CA GLU A 330 -25.82 12.68 22.16
C GLU A 330 -26.95 11.67 22.06
N TRP A 331 -26.61 10.41 21.84
CA TRP A 331 -27.58 9.34 21.68
C TRP A 331 -27.54 8.41 22.88
N GLU A 332 -28.71 7.94 23.29
CA GLU A 332 -28.85 6.83 24.23
C GLU A 332 -29.16 5.57 23.44
N VAL A 333 -28.41 4.50 23.72
CA VAL A 333 -28.55 3.21 23.07
C VAL A 333 -28.81 2.15 24.13
N MET A 334 -29.85 1.36 23.91
CA MET A 334 -30.18 0.17 24.69
C MET A 334 -29.81 -1.06 23.87
N LEU A 335 -28.96 -1.92 24.44
CA LEU A 335 -28.48 -3.15 23.85
C LEU A 335 -29.04 -4.34 24.61
N MET A 336 -29.97 -5.05 23.98
CA MET A 336 -30.52 -6.31 24.45
C MET A 336 -29.72 -7.44 23.80
N ILE A 337 -28.94 -8.15 24.60
CA ILE A 337 -28.09 -9.24 24.14
C ILE A 337 -28.93 -10.52 24.02
N SER A 338 -28.80 -11.23 22.89
CA SER A 338 -29.51 -12.50 22.67
C SER A 338 -29.20 -13.51 23.77
N ASP A 339 -30.21 -14.27 24.19
CA ASP A 339 -30.09 -15.33 25.20
C ASP A 339 -29.08 -16.43 24.83
N ASP A 340 -28.80 -16.58 23.54
CA ASP A 340 -27.83 -17.54 23.00
C ASP A 340 -26.38 -17.18 23.32
N CYS A 341 -26.11 -15.92 23.74
CA CYS A 341 -24.77 -15.48 24.08
C CYS A 341 -24.25 -16.19 25.35
N LYS A 342 -23.06 -16.80 25.24
CA LYS A 342 -22.47 -17.66 26.28
C LYS A 342 -22.30 -16.97 27.64
N TYR A 343 -21.86 -15.71 27.63
CA TYR A 343 -21.47 -14.95 28.82
C TYR A 343 -22.50 -13.91 29.23
N TYR A 344 -23.09 -13.22 28.26
CA TYR A 344 -23.94 -12.04 28.46
C TYR A 344 -25.40 -12.24 28.05
N GLY A 345 -25.82 -13.48 27.79
CA GLY A 345 -27.17 -13.77 27.32
C GLY A 345 -28.26 -13.22 28.25
N GLY A 346 -29.26 -12.57 27.64
CA GLY A 346 -30.36 -11.91 28.33
C GLY A 346 -30.03 -10.56 28.99
N GLY A 347 -28.80 -10.05 28.81
CA GLY A 347 -28.39 -8.75 29.36
C GLY A 347 -29.03 -7.56 28.63
N ASN A 348 -29.37 -6.50 29.37
CA ASN A 348 -29.88 -5.24 28.83
C ASN A 348 -28.99 -4.06 29.24
N PHE A 349 -28.02 -3.71 28.40
CA PHE A 349 -27.03 -2.69 28.70
C PHE A 349 -27.37 -1.35 28.06
N ARG A 350 -27.20 -0.27 28.82
CA ARG A 350 -27.41 1.11 28.36
C ARG A 350 -26.07 1.74 28.05
N ALA A 351 -25.99 2.47 26.94
CA ALA A 351 -24.78 3.18 26.54
C ALA A 351 -25.12 4.56 25.98
N HIS A 352 -24.25 5.52 26.23
CA HIS A 352 -24.29 6.84 25.62
C HIS A 352 -23.28 6.90 24.48
N LEU A 353 -23.73 7.40 23.34
CA LEU A 353 -22.91 7.60 22.16
C LEU A 353 -22.81 9.11 21.87
N THR A 354 -21.61 9.66 22.03
CA THR A 354 -21.33 11.09 21.89
C THR A 354 -20.58 11.34 20.59
N PHE A 355 -21.17 12.12 19.70
CA PHE A 355 -20.61 12.46 18.40
C PHE A 355 -19.83 13.78 18.44
N PRO A 356 -18.62 13.84 17.86
CA PRO A 356 -17.90 15.10 17.73
C PRO A 356 -18.55 16.00 16.65
N PRO A 357 -18.36 17.33 16.72
CA PRO A 357 -18.86 18.26 15.69
C PRO A 357 -18.17 18.09 14.33
N THR A 358 -17.07 17.34 14.27
CA THR A 358 -16.32 16.97 13.07
C THR A 358 -16.78 15.63 12.46
N TYR A 359 -17.80 14.98 13.02
CA TYR A 359 -18.37 13.75 12.47
C TYR A 359 -18.84 13.93 11.02
N PRO A 360 -18.60 12.98 10.09
CA PRO A 360 -18.05 11.63 10.28
C PRO A 360 -16.53 11.51 10.12
N LEU A 361 -15.77 12.62 10.13
CA LEU A 361 -14.30 12.55 9.99
C LEU A 361 -13.62 11.93 11.22
N MET A 362 -14.15 12.22 12.41
CA MET A 362 -13.72 11.63 13.67
C MET A 362 -14.79 10.66 14.21
N PRO A 363 -14.38 9.57 14.88
CA PRO A 363 -15.31 8.60 15.45
C PRO A 363 -16.10 9.19 16.62
N PRO A 364 -17.31 8.68 16.89
CA PRO A 364 -18.00 8.92 18.15
C PRO A 364 -17.31 8.21 19.32
N LYS A 365 -17.64 8.62 20.54
CA LYS A 365 -17.26 7.91 21.76
C LYS A 365 -18.46 7.17 22.34
N MET A 366 -18.27 5.93 22.75
CA MET A 366 -19.31 5.10 23.36
C MET A 366 -18.96 4.76 24.80
N VAL A 367 -19.85 5.08 25.73
CA VAL A 367 -19.67 4.86 27.17
C VAL A 367 -20.89 4.13 27.71
N PHE A 368 -20.67 2.96 28.31
CA PHE A 368 -21.71 2.21 29.01
C PHE A 368 -22.08 2.88 30.32
N GLN A 369 -23.38 3.00 30.56
CA GLN A 369 -23.96 3.50 31.80
C GLN A 369 -24.02 2.40 32.86
N THR A 370 -24.34 2.78 34.09
CA THR A 370 -24.55 1.82 35.17
C THR A 370 -25.84 1.01 34.98
N PRO A 371 -25.79 -0.33 35.19
CA PRO A 371 -24.62 -1.14 35.55
C PRO A 371 -23.68 -1.39 34.36
N THR A 372 -22.38 -1.18 34.58
CA THR A 372 -21.35 -1.34 33.54
C THR A 372 -21.06 -2.82 33.29
N PRO A 373 -21.11 -3.30 32.04
CA PRO A 373 -20.77 -4.68 31.71
C PRO A 373 -19.31 -4.99 32.03
N PHE A 374 -19.05 -6.12 32.68
CA PHE A 374 -17.70 -6.61 32.91
C PHE A 374 -17.15 -7.27 31.64
N HIS A 375 -16.29 -6.58 30.89
CA HIS A 375 -15.81 -7.03 29.58
C HIS A 375 -14.32 -6.66 29.36
N PRO A 376 -13.50 -7.46 28.65
CA PRO A 376 -12.09 -7.15 28.37
C PRO A 376 -11.85 -5.82 27.67
N ASN A 377 -12.73 -5.42 26.76
CA ASN A 377 -12.59 -4.19 25.95
C ASN A 377 -13.40 -3.00 26.49
N ILE A 378 -13.95 -3.11 27.70
CA ILE A 378 -14.68 -2.02 28.35
C ILE A 378 -13.89 -1.58 29.58
N TYR A 379 -13.50 -0.32 29.61
CA TYR A 379 -12.79 0.25 30.74
C TYR A 379 -13.68 0.28 31.99
N PRO A 380 -13.08 0.32 33.20
CA PRO A 380 -13.86 0.45 34.44
C PRO A 380 -14.71 1.73 34.54
N ASN A 381 -14.40 2.76 33.74
CA ASN A 381 -15.20 3.98 33.61
C ASN A 381 -16.42 3.81 32.67
N GLY A 382 -16.58 2.64 32.04
CA GLY A 382 -17.62 2.33 31.06
C GLY A 382 -17.25 2.63 29.60
N GLU A 383 -16.10 3.25 29.32
CA GLU A 383 -15.68 3.58 27.96
C GLU A 383 -15.32 2.31 27.16
N LEU A 384 -15.84 2.21 25.94
CA LEU A 384 -15.58 1.09 25.03
C LEU A 384 -14.35 1.38 24.16
N CYS A 385 -13.44 0.41 24.06
CA CYS A 385 -12.22 0.50 23.28
C CYS A 385 -12.17 -0.61 22.21
N ILE A 386 -12.45 -0.26 20.96
CA ILE A 386 -12.40 -1.16 19.80
C ILE A 386 -11.79 -0.43 18.60
N SER A 387 -11.18 -1.18 17.68
CA SER A 387 -10.44 -0.65 16.52
C SER A 387 -11.27 0.31 15.66
N ILE A 388 -12.56 0.01 15.42
CA ILE A 388 -13.47 0.88 14.65
C ILE A 388 -13.66 2.27 15.27
N LEU A 389 -13.41 2.44 16.58
CA LEU A 389 -13.49 3.73 17.28
C LEU A 389 -12.13 4.43 17.40
N HIS A 390 -11.05 3.83 16.91
CA HIS A 390 -9.75 4.50 16.84
C HIS A 390 -9.74 5.57 15.74
N PRO A 391 -9.12 6.73 15.97
CA PRO A 391 -8.97 7.77 14.95
C PRO A 391 -8.34 7.25 13.65
N PRO A 392 -8.62 7.87 12.50
CA PRO A 392 -8.14 7.43 11.17
C PRO A 392 -6.62 7.63 10.95
N GLU A 393 -5.83 7.87 12.00
CA GLU A 393 -4.39 8.09 11.88
C GLU A 393 -3.67 6.80 11.44
N GLU A 394 -2.65 6.96 10.59
CA GLU A 394 -1.76 5.85 10.25
C GLU A 394 -0.96 5.47 11.48
N ASP A 395 -1.10 4.22 11.92
CA ASP A 395 -0.31 3.69 13.01
C ASP A 395 1.17 3.78 12.66
N LYS A 396 1.91 4.54 13.46
CA LYS A 396 3.36 4.66 13.35
C LYS A 396 4.06 3.29 13.33
N TYR A 397 3.44 2.27 13.92
CA TYR A 397 3.99 0.92 14.02
C TYR A 397 3.26 -0.13 13.17
N GLY A 398 2.20 0.26 12.46
CA GLY A 398 1.51 -0.60 11.48
C GLY A 398 0.86 -1.87 12.04
N TYR A 399 0.44 -1.88 13.31
CA TYR A 399 -0.16 -3.09 13.92
C TYR A 399 -1.63 -3.31 13.55
N GLU A 400 -2.36 -2.26 13.16
CA GLU A 400 -3.75 -2.37 12.69
C GLU A 400 -3.88 -1.79 11.28
N ALA A 401 -4.69 -2.42 10.43
CA ALA A 401 -4.92 -1.92 9.08
C ALA A 401 -5.79 -0.66 9.09
N ALA A 402 -5.58 0.26 8.14
CA ALA A 402 -6.42 1.46 8.02
C ALA A 402 -7.92 1.13 7.81
N SER A 403 -8.23 -0.05 7.28
CA SER A 403 -9.60 -0.56 7.10
C SER A 403 -10.29 -0.98 8.40
N GLU A 404 -9.53 -1.31 9.44
CA GLU A 404 -10.06 -1.72 10.75
C GLU A 404 -10.32 -0.51 11.66
N ARG A 405 -9.75 0.64 11.31
CA ARG A 405 -9.94 1.92 12.00
C ARG A 405 -11.21 2.64 11.55
N TRP A 406 -11.53 3.72 12.26
CA TRP A 406 -12.64 4.59 11.87
C TRP A 406 -12.45 5.11 10.44
N SER A 407 -13.50 5.01 9.64
CA SER A 407 -13.56 5.70 8.35
C SER A 407 -14.92 6.38 8.20
N PRO A 408 -15.02 7.50 7.44
CA PRO A 408 -16.29 8.21 7.24
C PRO A 408 -17.40 7.40 6.56
N VAL A 409 -17.07 6.20 6.06
CA VAL A 409 -18.02 5.26 5.45
C VAL A 409 -18.80 4.50 6.53
N GLN A 410 -18.23 4.35 7.73
CA GLN A 410 -18.86 3.65 8.84
C GLN A 410 -20.04 4.44 9.40
N THR A 411 -21.08 3.73 9.84
CA THR A 411 -22.31 4.30 10.41
C THR A 411 -22.48 3.90 11.89
N PRO A 412 -23.33 4.58 12.66
CA PRO A 412 -23.60 4.19 14.05
C PRO A 412 -24.13 2.75 14.15
N GLU A 413 -24.88 2.30 13.15
CA GLU A 413 -25.31 0.90 13.01
C GLU A 413 -24.13 -0.07 12.94
N THR A 414 -23.13 0.20 12.10
CA THR A 414 -21.93 -0.66 12.00
C THR A 414 -21.14 -0.72 13.30
N ILE A 415 -21.11 0.38 14.07
CA ILE A 415 -20.48 0.40 15.41
C ILE A 415 -21.25 -0.56 16.34
N LEU A 416 -22.57 -0.46 16.41
CA LEU A 416 -23.36 -1.29 17.32
C LEU A 416 -23.35 -2.77 16.94
N LEU A 417 -23.33 -3.09 15.65
CA LEU A 417 -23.12 -4.47 15.18
C LEU A 417 -21.77 -5.03 15.63
N SER A 418 -20.70 -4.21 15.53
CA SER A 418 -19.38 -4.59 16.06
C SER A 418 -19.41 -4.83 17.56
N VAL A 419 -20.20 -4.05 18.32
CA VAL A 419 -20.36 -4.24 19.77
C VAL A 419 -21.09 -5.54 20.10
N ILE A 420 -22.16 -5.88 19.38
CA ILE A 420 -22.87 -7.15 19.60
C ILE A 420 -21.93 -8.34 19.33
N SER A 421 -21.21 -8.30 18.21
CA SER A 421 -20.22 -9.34 17.87
C SER A 421 -19.15 -9.48 18.96
N LEU A 422 -18.74 -8.36 19.58
CA LEU A 422 -17.78 -8.34 20.67
C LEU A 422 -18.32 -9.03 21.94
N PHE A 423 -19.62 -8.88 22.24
CA PHE A 423 -20.26 -9.57 23.37
C PHE A 423 -20.39 -11.08 23.12
N GLU A 424 -20.56 -11.52 21.87
CA GLU A 424 -20.62 -12.94 21.51
C GLU A 424 -19.26 -13.63 21.68
N ASP A 425 -18.18 -13.02 21.18
CA ASP A 425 -16.80 -13.50 21.35
C ASP A 425 -15.87 -12.40 21.88
N PRO A 426 -15.66 -12.33 23.21
CA PRO A 426 -14.79 -11.32 23.81
C PRO A 426 -13.33 -11.43 23.32
N ASN A 427 -12.76 -10.30 22.89
CA ASN A 427 -11.38 -10.24 22.38
C ASN A 427 -10.37 -9.92 23.52
N ASP A 428 -9.28 -10.69 23.61
CA ASP A 428 -8.21 -10.51 24.59
C ASP A 428 -6.87 -10.02 24.02
N GLU A 429 -6.81 -9.67 22.72
CA GLU A 429 -5.61 -9.13 22.07
C GLU A 429 -5.28 -7.71 22.54
N SER A 430 -6.29 -6.85 22.63
CA SER A 430 -6.17 -5.44 23.05
C SER A 430 -7.13 -5.10 24.19
N PRO A 431 -6.88 -5.62 25.41
CA PRO A 431 -7.81 -5.45 26.52
C PRO A 431 -7.69 -4.06 27.17
N ALA A 432 -8.81 -3.35 27.25
CA ALA A 432 -8.97 -2.14 28.05
C ALA A 432 -8.98 -2.45 29.56
N ASN A 433 -9.53 -3.60 29.93
CA ASN A 433 -9.58 -4.11 31.29
C ASN A 433 -8.73 -5.38 31.42
N VAL A 434 -7.53 -5.19 31.97
CA VAL A 434 -6.53 -6.25 32.16
C VAL A 434 -7.06 -7.37 33.07
N GLU A 435 -7.88 -7.05 34.07
CA GLU A 435 -8.44 -8.06 34.97
C GLU A 435 -9.43 -8.97 34.23
N ALA A 436 -10.37 -8.37 33.48
CA ALA A 436 -11.35 -9.11 32.70
C ALA A 436 -10.68 -10.01 31.66
N ALA A 437 -9.63 -9.52 30.98
CA ALA A 437 -8.87 -10.30 30.01
C ALA A 437 -8.13 -11.49 30.64
N ARG A 438 -7.51 -11.29 31.81
CA ARG A 438 -6.85 -12.39 32.54
C ARG A 438 -7.86 -13.47 32.93
N LEU A 439 -9.01 -13.09 33.49
CA LEU A 439 -10.04 -14.03 33.92
C LEU A 439 -10.68 -14.75 32.72
N LEU A 440 -10.83 -14.09 31.58
CA LEU A 440 -11.31 -14.72 30.35
C LEU A 440 -10.36 -15.81 29.85
N ARG A 441 -9.04 -15.55 29.85
CA ARG A 441 -8.03 -16.56 29.49
C ARG A 441 -8.07 -17.76 30.43
N GLU A 442 -8.14 -17.51 31.74
CA GLU A 442 -8.26 -18.58 32.74
C GLU A 442 -9.52 -19.43 32.57
N GLU A 443 -10.64 -18.83 32.15
CA GLU A 443 -11.86 -19.57 31.86
C GLU A 443 -11.77 -20.38 30.56
N ARG A 444 -11.16 -19.82 29.50
CA ARG A 444 -10.88 -20.54 28.25
C ARG A 444 -9.96 -21.75 28.50
N GLU A 445 -9.02 -21.63 29.43
CA GLU A 445 -8.15 -22.72 29.89
C GLU A 445 -8.82 -23.66 30.92
N GLY A 446 -10.03 -23.35 31.38
CA GLY A 446 -10.78 -24.16 32.35
C GLY A 446 -10.29 -24.09 33.79
N LYS A 447 -9.38 -23.16 34.12
CA LYS A 447 -8.77 -23.02 35.46
C LYS A 447 -9.70 -22.30 36.44
N ASN A 448 -10.43 -21.28 35.97
CA ASN A 448 -11.29 -20.46 36.81
C ASN A 448 -12.61 -20.12 36.08
N LYS A 449 -13.74 -20.11 36.80
CA LYS A 449 -15.08 -19.75 36.29
C LYS A 449 -15.55 -18.37 36.79
N ASP A 450 -14.66 -17.59 37.40
CA ASP A 450 -14.99 -16.28 37.95
C ASP A 450 -15.39 -15.27 36.88
N PHE A 451 -14.87 -15.35 35.66
CA PHE A 451 -15.25 -14.46 34.56
C PHE A 451 -16.75 -14.59 34.26
N ARG A 452 -17.24 -15.79 33.96
CA ARG A 452 -18.67 -16.05 33.76
C ARG A 452 -19.53 -15.69 34.97
N ARG A 453 -19.04 -15.91 36.19
CA ARG A 453 -19.77 -15.52 37.41
C ARG A 453 -19.98 -14.00 37.47
N ARG A 454 -18.94 -13.21 37.18
CA ARG A 454 -19.02 -11.74 37.16
C ARG A 454 -19.90 -11.24 36.02
N CYS A 455 -19.76 -11.79 34.82
CA CYS A 455 -20.62 -11.44 33.68
C CYS A 455 -22.11 -11.66 34.01
N ARG A 456 -22.46 -12.82 34.58
CA ARG A 456 -23.83 -13.11 35.03
C ARG A 456 -24.32 -12.22 36.17
N LYS A 457 -23.42 -11.69 37.00
CA LYS A 457 -23.80 -10.70 38.02
C LYS A 457 -24.21 -9.39 37.34
N CYS A 458 -23.40 -8.89 36.41
CA CYS A 458 -23.71 -7.68 35.65
C CYS A 458 -25.01 -7.82 34.83
N VAL A 459 -25.27 -9.00 34.25
CA VAL A 459 -26.53 -9.27 33.53
C VAL A 459 -27.74 -9.15 34.46
N ARG A 460 -27.71 -9.74 35.67
CA ARG A 460 -28.81 -9.63 36.63
C ARG A 460 -29.03 -8.18 37.10
N GLU A 461 -27.94 -7.48 37.41
CA GLU A 461 -27.98 -6.04 37.75
C GLU A 461 -28.61 -5.22 36.61
N SER A 462 -28.32 -5.58 35.34
CA SER A 462 -28.87 -4.89 34.17
C SER A 462 -30.38 -5.05 34.01
N LEU A 463 -30.93 -6.14 34.54
CA LEU A 463 -32.37 -6.42 34.56
C LEU A 463 -33.08 -5.77 35.76
N GLY A 464 -32.33 -5.13 36.68
CA GLY A 464 -32.87 -4.61 37.93
C GLY A 464 -33.23 -5.69 38.95
N GLU A 465 -32.66 -6.89 38.80
CA GLU A 465 -32.75 -7.97 39.77
C GLU A 465 -31.59 -7.85 40.77
N ASP A 466 -31.88 -7.36 41.97
CA ASP A 466 -30.91 -7.20 43.08
C ASP A 466 -30.43 -8.55 43.66
#